data_AF-A0A131Z802-F1
#
_entry.id   AF-A0A131Z802-F1
#
_cell.length_a   1.000
_cell.length_b   1.000
_cell.length_c   1.000
_cell.angle_alpha   90.00
_cell.angle_beta   90.00
_cell.angle_gamma   90.00
#
_symmetry.space_group_name_H-M   'P 1'
#
loop_
_entity.id
_entity.type
_entity.pdbx_description
1 polymer ?
#
loop_
_entity_poly.entity_id
_entity_poly.type
_entity_poly.pdbx_seq_one_letter_code
_entity_poly.pdbx_strand_id
1 'polypeptide(L)'
;RVLQGTQDQPTLSELTIYDLNFALQVEMLLSHVSLPEYRHVMIELLMVIDVILKRNPEFSFSEKVDLDVLIEDAFKIFKSEQHPQESDAKNMTSFYDSPSSVTSCYLSRGIMTRLLTSGIENPSTEECCIS
;
A
#
# COMPACT_ATOMS: atom_id res chain seq x y z
N ARG A 1 19.06 48.31 -16.87
CA ARG A 1 18.14 48.15 -15.72
C ARG A 1 17.27 46.94 -16.00
N VAL A 2 17.53 45.88 -15.22
CA VAL A 2 16.64 44.77 -14.78
C VAL A 2 15.98 43.89 -15.85
N LEU A 3 16.38 42.61 -15.78
CA LEU A 3 15.81 41.41 -16.40
C LEU A 3 14.37 41.20 -15.91
N GLN A 4 13.43 40.86 -16.79
CA GLN A 4 12.20 40.22 -16.36
C GLN A 4 11.96 38.99 -17.22
N GLY A 5 12.49 37.86 -16.74
CA GLY A 5 12.09 36.55 -17.18
C GLY A 5 10.66 36.30 -16.73
N THR A 6 9.81 35.88 -17.66
CA THR A 6 8.60 35.14 -17.34
C THR A 6 8.97 33.67 -17.40
N GLN A 7 9.30 33.19 -16.21
CA GLN A 7 9.45 31.80 -15.80
C GLN A 7 8.38 30.90 -16.46
N ASP A 8 8.84 29.79 -17.03
CA ASP A 8 8.01 28.71 -17.54
C ASP A 8 6.86 28.40 -16.56
N GLN A 9 5.62 28.52 -17.02
CA GLN A 9 4.53 27.74 -16.47
C GLN A 9 4.32 26.54 -17.40
N PRO A 10 4.95 25.39 -17.13
CA PRO A 10 4.44 24.14 -17.67
C PRO A 10 3.14 23.87 -16.89
N THR A 11 2.00 24.32 -17.42
CA THR A 11 0.72 23.77 -16.97
C THR A 11 0.66 22.32 -17.44
N LEU A 12 1.23 21.43 -16.63
CA LEU A 12 0.77 20.07 -16.32
C LEU A 12 -0.44 19.60 -17.15
N SER A 13 -0.23 19.24 -18.41
CA SER A 13 -1.26 18.65 -19.27
C SER A 13 -0.67 17.71 -20.33
N GLU A 14 0.40 17.00 -19.96
CA GLU A 14 0.81 15.80 -20.70
C GLU A 14 0.58 14.57 -19.82
N LEU A 15 -0.69 14.32 -19.49
CA LEU A 15 -1.11 12.97 -19.17
C LEU A 15 -1.37 12.30 -20.52
N THR A 16 -0.68 11.21 -20.78
CA THR A 16 -0.92 10.42 -21.99
C THR A 16 -2.32 9.79 -21.88
N ILE A 17 -2.92 9.43 -23.02
CA ILE A 17 -4.22 8.73 -23.03
C ILE A 17 -4.18 7.42 -22.22
N TYR A 18 -2.99 6.83 -22.06
CA TYR A 18 -2.76 5.67 -21.22
C TYR A 18 -2.85 6.02 -19.73
N ASP A 19 -2.33 7.18 -19.31
CA ASP A 19 -2.44 7.66 -17.92
C ASP A 19 -3.90 7.95 -17.56
N LEU A 20 -4.67 8.51 -18.50
CA LEU A 20 -6.10 8.78 -18.30
C LEU A 20 -6.92 7.48 -18.18
N ASN A 21 -6.63 6.49 -19.04
CA ASN A 21 -7.29 5.19 -18.96
C ASN A 21 -6.94 4.45 -17.66
N PHE A 22 -5.67 4.50 -17.23
CA PHE A 22 -5.26 3.95 -15.94
C PHE A 22 -5.97 4.63 -14.77
N ALA A 23 -6.02 5.97 -14.76
CA ALA A 23 -6.72 6.72 -13.73
C ALA A 23 -8.21 6.35 -13.66
N LEU A 24 -8.88 6.21 -14.81
CA LEU A 24 -10.28 5.78 -14.86
C LEU A 24 -10.47 4.35 -14.33
N GLN A 25 -9.57 3.42 -14.66
CA GLN A 25 -9.64 2.05 -14.15
C GLN A 25 -9.44 1.99 -12.63
N VAL A 26 -8.50 2.77 -12.08
CA VAL A 26 -8.29 2.90 -10.64
C VAL A 26 -9.49 3.55 -9.95
N GLU A 27 -10.06 4.59 -10.56
CA GLU A 27 -11.26 5.25 -10.05
C GLU A 27 -12.46 4.29 -10.04
N MET A 28 -12.68 3.52 -11.11
CA MET A 28 -13.72 2.50 -11.16
C MET A 28 -13.52 1.42 -10.09
N LEU A 29 -12.30 0.94 -9.90
CA LEU A 29 -11.97 -0.02 -8.85
C LEU A 29 -12.33 0.51 -7.46
N LEU A 30 -11.97 1.76 -7.16
CA LEU A 30 -12.22 2.42 -5.88
C LEU A 30 -13.67 2.90 -5.71
N SER A 31 -14.42 3.06 -6.81
CA SER A 31 -15.83 3.49 -6.79
C SER A 31 -16.75 2.46 -6.12
N HIS A 32 -16.35 1.19 -6.12
CA HIS A 32 -17.08 0.10 -5.47
C HIS A 32 -16.93 0.09 -3.93
N VAL A 33 -15.98 0.85 -3.40
CA VAL A 33 -15.77 0.98 -1.95
C VAL A 33 -16.75 2.00 -1.40
N SER A 34 -17.74 1.56 -0.62
CA SER A 34 -18.81 2.41 -0.10
C SER A 34 -18.37 3.34 1.04
N LEU A 35 -17.38 2.93 1.84
CA LEU A 35 -16.92 3.66 3.01
C LEU A 35 -15.73 4.59 2.63
N PRO A 36 -15.86 5.93 2.74
CA PRO A 36 -14.81 6.86 2.33
C PRO A 36 -13.53 6.70 3.16
N GLU A 37 -13.63 6.35 4.44
CA GLU A 37 -12.50 6.10 5.33
C GLU A 37 -11.70 4.88 4.86
N TYR A 38 -12.39 3.80 4.50
CA TYR A 38 -11.73 2.61 3.95
C TYR A 38 -11.07 2.90 2.60
N ARG A 39 -11.74 3.68 1.75
CA ARG A 39 -11.17 4.12 0.47
C ARG A 39 -9.89 4.93 0.68
N HIS A 40 -9.83 5.79 1.71
CA HIS A 40 -8.63 6.54 2.06
C HIS A 40 -7.47 5.60 2.41
N VAL A 41 -7.72 4.61 3.28
CA VAL A 41 -6.71 3.60 3.65
C VAL A 41 -6.27 2.77 2.45
N MET A 42 -7.16 2.43 1.52
CA MET A 42 -6.78 1.73 0.28
C MET A 42 -5.85 2.56 -0.60
N ILE A 43 -6.13 3.85 -0.75
CA ILE A 43 -5.25 4.75 -1.51
C ILE A 43 -3.90 4.88 -0.81
N GLU A 44 -3.90 5.01 0.52
CA GLU A 44 -2.69 5.02 1.33
C GLU A 44 -1.87 3.73 1.14
N LEU A 45 -2.52 2.57 1.17
CA LEU A 45 -1.88 1.29 0.92
C LEU A 45 -1.23 1.25 -0.47
N LEU A 46 -1.93 1.69 -1.52
CA LEU A 46 -1.37 1.75 -2.88
C LEU A 46 -0.14 2.65 -2.96
N MET A 47 -0.16 3.81 -2.27
CA MET A 47 1.01 4.70 -2.18
C MET A 47 2.18 4.03 -1.45
N VAL A 48 1.92 3.33 -0.36
CA VAL A 48 2.96 2.62 0.40
C VAL A 48 3.56 1.49 -0.44
N ILE A 49 2.73 0.72 -1.16
CA ILE A 49 3.18 -0.33 -2.09
C ILE A 49 4.11 0.29 -3.15
N ASP A 50 3.67 1.37 -3.80
CA ASP A 50 4.45 2.06 -4.83
C ASP A 50 5.82 2.49 -4.30
N VAL A 51 5.87 3.09 -3.10
CA VAL A 51 7.13 3.50 -2.46
C VAL A 51 8.03 2.31 -2.14
N ILE A 52 7.49 1.22 -1.61
CA ILE A 52 8.27 0.02 -1.26
C ILE A 52 8.88 -0.61 -2.52
N LEU A 53 8.07 -0.83 -3.56
CA LEU A 53 8.52 -1.44 -4.81
C LEU A 53 9.51 -0.56 -5.57
N LYS A 54 9.31 0.77 -5.59
CA LYS A 54 10.27 1.70 -6.21
C LYS A 54 11.63 1.71 -5.53
N ARG A 55 11.65 1.58 -4.19
CA ARG A 55 12.90 1.55 -3.41
C ARG A 55 13.59 0.19 -3.45
N ASN A 56 12.84 -0.88 -3.66
CA ASN A 56 13.32 -2.26 -3.64
C ASN A 56 12.85 -2.98 -4.90
N PRO A 57 13.54 -2.79 -6.04
CA PRO A 57 13.14 -3.41 -7.31
C PRO A 57 13.29 -4.94 -7.30
N GLU A 58 13.95 -5.50 -6.28
CA GLU A 58 14.02 -6.94 -6.03
C GLU A 58 12.67 -7.52 -5.58
N PHE A 59 11.79 -6.69 -5.02
CA PHE A 59 10.45 -7.11 -4.64
C PHE A 59 9.49 -6.96 -5.81
N SER A 60 8.68 -7.98 -5.99
CA SER A 60 7.52 -7.98 -6.86
C SER A 60 6.47 -8.89 -6.27
N PHE A 61 5.21 -8.67 -6.64
CA PHE A 61 4.14 -9.60 -6.30
C PHE A 61 4.04 -10.65 -7.41
N SER A 62 4.33 -11.91 -7.08
CA SER A 62 4.23 -13.02 -8.03
C SER A 62 2.78 -13.39 -8.37
N GLU A 63 1.84 -13.06 -7.48
CA GLU A 63 0.41 -13.33 -7.62
C GLU A 63 -0.43 -12.06 -7.46
N LYS A 64 -1.74 -12.19 -7.72
CA LYS A 64 -2.72 -11.14 -7.47
C LYS A 64 -2.62 -10.65 -6.01
N VAL A 65 -2.58 -9.34 -5.85
CA VAL A 65 -2.58 -8.71 -4.53
C VAL A 65 -4.01 -8.42 -4.12
N ASP A 66 -4.43 -9.01 -3.02
CA ASP A 66 -5.69 -8.69 -2.37
C ASP A 66 -5.46 -7.54 -1.37
N LEU A 67 -5.95 -6.35 -1.72
CA LEU A 67 -5.77 -5.14 -0.91
C LEU A 67 -6.56 -5.23 0.40
N ASP A 68 -7.71 -5.90 0.41
CA ASP A 68 -8.52 -6.04 1.61
C ASP A 68 -7.78 -6.87 2.66
N VAL A 69 -7.17 -7.98 2.22
CA VAL A 69 -6.35 -8.85 3.09
C VAL A 69 -5.13 -8.09 3.62
N LEU A 70 -4.47 -7.26 2.80
CA LEU A 70 -3.33 -6.46 3.27
C LEU A 70 -3.73 -5.44 4.35
N ILE A 71 -4.88 -4.80 4.18
CA ILE A 71 -5.42 -3.86 5.16
C ILE A 71 -5.81 -4.60 6.46
N GLU A 72 -6.43 -5.78 6.35
CA GLU A 72 -6.76 -6.62 7.50
C GLU A 72 -5.50 -7.07 8.25
N ASP A 73 -4.44 -7.47 7.55
CA ASP A 73 -3.18 -7.90 8.16
C ASP A 73 -2.48 -6.74 8.88
N ALA A 74 -2.44 -5.55 8.26
CA ALA A 74 -1.95 -4.34 8.91
C ALA A 74 -2.78 -4.00 10.17
N PHE A 75 -4.11 -4.13 10.09
CA PHE A 75 -5.00 -3.87 11.20
C PHE A 75 -4.84 -4.88 12.34
N LYS A 76 -4.62 -6.17 12.05
CA LYS A 76 -4.30 -7.19 13.06
C LYS A 76 -3.06 -6.80 13.85
N ILE A 77 -2.02 -6.32 13.17
CA ILE A 77 -0.78 -5.85 13.81
C ILE A 77 -1.08 -4.62 14.68
N PHE A 78 -1.76 -3.61 14.15
CA PHE A 78 -2.17 -2.41 14.89
C PHE A 78 -2.93 -2.75 16.17
N LYS A 79 -3.94 -3.61 16.05
CA LYS A 79 -4.79 -4.02 17.17
C LYS A 79 -3.99 -4.76 18.23
N SER A 80 -3.11 -5.67 17.82
CA SER A 80 -2.29 -6.44 18.77
C SER A 80 -1.38 -5.55 19.62
N GLU A 81 -0.96 -4.41 19.10
CA GLU A 81 -0.06 -3.48 19.80
C GLU A 81 -0.81 -2.39 20.58
N GLN A 82 -1.87 -1.82 20.01
CA GLN A 82 -2.57 -0.67 20.61
C GLN A 82 -3.81 -1.05 21.44
N HIS A 83 -4.52 -2.13 21.08
CA HIS A 83 -5.78 -2.52 21.70
C HIS A 83 -5.86 -4.04 21.97
N PRO A 84 -4.92 -4.63 22.74
CA PRO A 84 -4.84 -6.07 22.97
C PRO A 84 -6.05 -6.68 23.72
N GLN A 85 -6.88 -5.85 24.37
CA GLN A 85 -8.05 -6.27 25.15
C GLN A 85 -9.38 -6.16 24.39
N GLU A 86 -9.39 -5.59 23.18
CA GLU A 86 -10.61 -5.43 22.39
C GLU A 86 -10.97 -6.74 21.69
N SER A 87 -12.11 -7.34 22.05
CA SER A 87 -12.55 -8.64 21.49
C SER A 87 -13.19 -8.51 20.11
N ASP A 88 -13.60 -7.30 19.69
CA ASP A 88 -14.32 -7.11 18.43
C ASP A 88 -13.34 -7.08 17.25
N ALA A 89 -13.34 -8.16 16.46
CA ALA A 89 -12.31 -8.42 15.45
C ALA A 89 -12.43 -7.55 14.19
N LYS A 90 -13.53 -6.82 14.00
CA LYS A 90 -13.85 -6.15 12.73
C LYS A 90 -14.03 -4.63 12.81
N ASN A 91 -13.98 -4.04 14.01
CA ASN A 91 -14.14 -2.61 14.13
C ASN A 91 -12.81 -1.89 13.84
N MET A 92 -12.67 -1.39 12.61
CA MET A 92 -11.47 -0.65 12.17
C MET A 92 -11.55 0.86 12.45
N THR A 93 -12.56 1.35 13.16
CA THR A 93 -12.75 2.80 13.39
C THR A 93 -11.52 3.43 14.04
N SER A 94 -10.96 2.80 15.09
CA SER A 94 -9.73 3.27 15.75
C SER A 94 -8.51 3.33 14.81
N PHE A 95 -8.49 2.50 13.77
CA PHE A 95 -7.45 2.53 12.75
C PHE A 95 -7.66 3.67 11.76
N TYR A 96 -8.90 3.97 11.36
CA TYR A 96 -9.21 5.11 10.50
C TYR A 96 -8.97 6.46 11.19
N ASP A 97 -9.20 6.53 12.50
CA ASP A 97 -9.00 7.73 13.32
C ASP A 97 -7.52 7.98 13.68
N SER A 98 -6.64 7.02 13.37
CA SER A 98 -5.21 7.14 13.64
C SER A 98 -4.53 8.09 12.63
N PRO A 99 -3.45 8.80 13.03
CA PRO A 99 -2.70 9.65 12.10
C PRO A 99 -2.13 8.84 10.93
N SER A 100 -2.04 9.44 9.72
CA SER A 100 -1.53 8.75 8.52
C SER A 100 -0.12 8.17 8.71
N SER A 101 0.74 8.81 9.50
CA SER A 101 2.07 8.27 9.82
C SER A 101 2.00 6.91 10.55
N VAL A 102 0.96 6.72 11.36
CA VAL A 102 0.70 5.49 12.11
C VAL A 102 0.12 4.44 11.18
N THR A 103 -0.94 4.75 10.43
CA THR A 103 -1.57 3.82 9.49
C THR A 103 -0.56 3.36 8.43
N SER A 104 0.17 4.28 7.78
CA SER A 104 1.27 3.97 6.86
C SER A 104 2.33 3.04 7.46
N CYS A 105 2.68 3.22 8.74
CA CYS A 105 3.64 2.34 9.42
C CYS A 105 3.10 0.90 9.48
N TYR A 106 1.85 0.71 9.89
CA TYR A 106 1.25 -0.63 9.96
C TYR A 106 0.98 -1.24 8.58
N LEU A 107 0.55 -0.44 7.60
CA LEU A 107 0.41 -0.87 6.20
C LEU A 107 1.75 -1.34 5.64
N SER A 108 2.83 -0.59 5.86
CA SER A 108 4.18 -0.97 5.41
C SER A 108 4.64 -2.27 6.03
N ARG A 109 4.35 -2.49 7.32
CA ARG A 109 4.67 -3.75 8.01
C ARG A 109 3.88 -4.91 7.43
N GLY A 110 2.58 -4.77 7.22
CA GLY A 110 1.74 -5.81 6.60
C GLY A 110 2.21 -6.20 5.20
N ILE A 111 2.51 -5.21 4.35
CA ILE A 111 3.08 -5.44 3.02
C ILE A 111 4.42 -6.18 3.11
N MET A 112 5.33 -5.69 3.96
CA MET A 112 6.67 -6.27 4.07
C MET A 112 6.61 -7.72 4.56
N THR A 113 5.75 -8.03 5.52
CA THR A 113 5.51 -9.42 5.96
C THR A 113 5.09 -10.29 4.79
N ARG A 114 4.16 -9.84 3.94
CA ARG A 114 3.68 -10.61 2.79
C ARG A 114 4.77 -10.78 1.72
N LEU A 115 5.52 -9.72 1.40
CA LEU A 115 6.63 -9.77 0.45
C LEU A 115 7.73 -10.74 0.91
N LEU A 116 8.06 -10.72 2.21
CA LEU A 116 9.08 -11.60 2.78
C LEU A 116 8.61 -13.05 2.88
N THR A 117 7.36 -13.30 3.26
CA THR A 117 6.82 -14.67 3.32
C THR A 117 6.66 -15.28 1.93
N SER A 118 6.30 -14.48 0.92
CA SER A 118 6.16 -14.96 -0.47
C SER A 118 7.48 -15.47 -1.07
N GLY A 119 8.63 -15.02 -0.55
CA GLY A 119 9.95 -15.52 -0.95
C GLY A 119 10.34 -16.87 -0.31
N ILE A 120 9.58 -17.35 0.67
CA ILE A 120 9.90 -18.57 1.45
C ILE A 120 9.11 -19.79 0.94
N GLU A 121 8.18 -19.63 0.01
CA GLU A 121 7.35 -20.74 -0.52
C GLU A 121 8.06 -21.67 -1.53
N ASN A 122 9.39 -21.78 -1.44
CA ASN A 122 10.13 -22.95 -1.91
C ASN A 122 11.24 -23.30 -0.92
N PRO A 123 10.95 -24.04 0.17
CA PRO A 123 11.92 -25.01 0.63
C PRO A 123 11.83 -26.18 -0.36
N SER A 124 12.47 -26.06 -1.53
CA SER A 124 13.11 -27.25 -2.06
C SER A 124 14.10 -27.65 -0.98
N THR A 125 13.67 -28.58 -0.15
CA THR A 125 14.48 -29.42 0.71
C THR A 125 15.50 -30.12 -0.18
N GLU A 126 16.52 -29.38 -0.60
CA GLU A 126 17.83 -29.96 -0.78
C GLU A 126 18.51 -29.72 0.55
N GLU A 127 18.48 -30.76 1.37
CA GLU A 127 19.34 -30.90 2.54
C GLU A 127 20.73 -30.39 2.13
N CYS A 128 21.13 -29.24 2.68
CA CYS A 128 22.51 -28.80 2.58
C CYS A 128 23.33 -29.72 3.48
N CYS A 129 23.58 -30.94 3.00
CA CYS A 129 24.59 -31.82 3.53
C CYS A 129 25.94 -31.18 3.22
N ILE A 130 26.45 -30.42 4.19
CA ILE A 130 27.87 -30.11 4.25
C ILE A 130 28.56 -31.46 4.47
N SER A 131 29.12 -32.02 3.40
CA SER A 131 30.05 -33.15 3.45
C SER A 131 31.46 -32.66 3.76
#